data_AF-A0A3B9F3L4-F1
#
_entry.id   AF-A0A3B9F3L4-F1
#
_cell.length_a   1.000
_cell.length_b   1.000
_cell.length_c   1.000
_cell.angle_alpha   90.00
_cell.angle_beta   90.00
_cell.angle_gamma   90.00
#
_symmetry.space_group_name_H-M   'P 1'
#
loop_
_entity.id
_entity.type
_entity.pdbx_description
1 polymer ?
#
loop_
_entity_poly.entity_id
_entity_poly.type
_entity_poly.pdbx_seq_one_letter_code
_entity_poly.pdbx_strand_id
1 'polypeptide(L)'
;MFLELINFLTQFNPGFDVLHYLTVRAVLAMLAALFISLTLGHFFIARLQQYQIKQVIRTDGPESHLSKAGTPTMGGVMILFSFISSI
;
A
#
# COMPACT_ATOMS: atom_id res chain seq x y z
N MET A 1 -1.65 -14.79 -0.48
CA MET A 1 -1.45 -15.10 -1.92
C MET A 1 -0.01 -15.44 -2.26
N PHE A 2 0.97 -14.86 -1.58
CA PHE A 2 2.39 -15.05 -1.92
C PHE A 2 2.88 -16.49 -1.73
N LEU A 3 2.31 -17.21 -0.75
CA LEU A 3 2.60 -18.63 -0.50
C LEU A 3 2.20 -19.57 -1.64
N GLU A 4 1.04 -19.36 -2.25
CA GLU A 4 0.58 -20.18 -3.37
C GLU A 4 1.46 -19.99 -4.61
N LEU A 5 1.93 -18.75 -4.83
CA LEU A 5 2.88 -18.44 -5.89
C LEU A 5 4.22 -19.15 -5.67
N ILE A 6 4.74 -19.14 -4.43
CA ILE A 6 5.98 -19.84 -4.09
C ILE A 6 5.80 -21.35 -4.28
N ASN A 7 4.71 -21.94 -3.79
CA ASN A 7 4.44 -23.37 -3.97
C ASN A 7 4.36 -23.78 -5.45
N PHE A 8 3.72 -22.93 -6.28
CA PHE A 8 3.70 -23.12 -7.73
C PHE A 8 5.11 -23.07 -8.34
N LEU A 9 5.94 -22.10 -7.95
CA LEU A 9 7.33 -21.96 -8.43
C LEU A 9 8.19 -23.17 -8.02
N THR A 10 8.05 -23.65 -6.79
CA THR A 10 8.77 -24.82 -6.27
C THR A 10 8.43 -26.11 -7.03
N GLN A 11 7.22 -26.21 -7.62
CA GLN A 11 6.86 -27.35 -8.48
C GLN A 11 7.71 -27.43 -9.76
N PHE A 12 8.19 -26.30 -10.29
CA PHE A 12 9.03 -26.28 -11.49
C PHE A 12 10.51 -26.49 -11.19
N ASN A 13 10.99 -26.05 -10.03
CA ASN A 13 12.38 -26.27 -9.62
C ASN A 13 12.53 -26.30 -8.09
N PRO A 14 13.16 -27.33 -7.51
CA PRO A 14 13.41 -27.42 -6.07
C PRO A 14 14.25 -26.26 -5.51
N GLY A 15 15.03 -25.57 -6.34
CA GLY A 15 15.84 -24.41 -5.94
C GLY A 15 15.03 -23.20 -5.45
N PHE A 16 13.73 -23.15 -5.74
CA PHE A 16 12.85 -22.09 -5.23
C PHE A 16 12.44 -22.28 -3.76
N ASP A 17 12.78 -23.40 -3.12
CA ASP A 17 12.52 -23.65 -1.69
C ASP A 17 13.18 -22.61 -0.76
N VAL A 18 14.22 -21.92 -1.25
CA VAL A 18 14.85 -20.79 -0.56
C VAL A 18 13.86 -19.64 -0.29
N LEU A 19 12.76 -19.56 -1.04
CA LEU A 19 11.71 -18.56 -0.84
C LEU A 19 10.78 -18.88 0.35
N HIS A 20 10.81 -20.11 0.88
CA HIS A 20 10.07 -20.50 2.08
C HIS A 20 10.72 -20.02 3.38
N TYR A 21 12.02 -19.64 3.34
CA TYR A 21 12.67 -19.06 4.51
C TYR A 21 11.94 -17.80 4.99
N LEU A 22 11.65 -17.75 6.28
CA LEU A 22 10.86 -16.66 6.90
C LEU A 22 11.45 -15.28 6.60
N THR A 23 12.78 -15.16 6.64
CA THR A 23 13.50 -13.90 6.38
C THR A 23 13.34 -13.46 4.93
N VAL A 24 13.54 -14.37 3.97
CA VAL A 24 13.40 -14.09 2.54
C VAL A 24 11.96 -13.69 2.22
N ARG A 25 10.99 -14.45 2.73
CA ARG A 25 9.56 -14.17 2.54
C ARG A 25 9.15 -12.81 3.13
N ALA A 26 9.64 -12.47 4.32
CA ALA A 26 9.33 -11.19 4.96
C ALA A 26 9.87 -10.00 4.15
N VAL A 27 11.11 -10.09 3.65
CA VAL A 27 11.71 -9.04 2.81
C VAL A 27 10.95 -8.91 1.49
N LEU A 28 10.62 -10.02 0.83
CA LEU A 28 9.87 -10.00 -0.43
C LEU A 28 8.47 -9.42 -0.26
N ALA A 29 7.75 -9.76 0.82
CA ALA A 29 6.45 -9.16 1.13
C ALA A 29 6.58 -7.66 1.42
N MET A 30 7.60 -7.23 2.17
CA MET A 30 7.84 -5.80 2.40
C MET A 30 8.07 -5.04 1.08
N LEU A 31 8.92 -5.58 0.20
CA LEU A 31 9.21 -4.96 -1.09
C LEU A 31 7.99 -4.95 -2.02
N ALA A 32 7.20 -6.03 -2.05
CA ALA A 32 5.97 -6.09 -2.81
C ALA A 32 4.93 -5.07 -2.32
N ALA A 33 4.71 -4.98 -1.01
CA ALA A 33 3.81 -3.98 -0.41
C ALA A 33 4.25 -2.55 -0.74
N LEU A 34 5.56 -2.26 -0.68
CA LEU A 34 6.12 -0.96 -1.06
C LEU A 34 5.88 -0.67 -2.55
N PHE A 35 6.17 -1.63 -3.42
CA PHE A 35 5.98 -1.48 -4.86
C PHE A 35 4.52 -1.22 -5.24
N ILE A 36 3.59 -1.97 -4.63
CA ILE A 36 2.15 -1.80 -4.80
C ILE A 36 1.71 -0.40 -4.31
N SER A 37 2.18 0.02 -3.13
CA SER A 37 1.86 1.33 -2.55
C SER A 37 2.35 2.50 -3.42
N LEU A 38 3.56 2.42 -3.97
CA LEU A 38 4.13 3.46 -4.83
C LEU A 38 3.41 3.54 -6.18
N THR A 39 3.11 2.39 -6.80
CA THR A 39 2.46 2.35 -8.12
C THR A 39 0.98 2.73 -8.06
N LEU A 40 0.25 2.23 -7.07
CA LEU A 40 -1.17 2.55 -6.87
C LEU A 40 -1.39 3.91 -6.21
N GLY A 41 -0.37 4.49 -5.56
CA GLY A 41 -0.47 5.73 -4.81
C GLY A 41 -1.05 6.88 -5.62
N HIS A 42 -0.52 7.14 -6.82
CA HIS A 42 -1.01 8.24 -7.67
C HIS A 42 -2.48 8.06 -8.06
N PHE A 43 -2.88 6.85 -8.46
CA PHE A 43 -4.25 6.53 -8.84
C PHE A 43 -5.20 6.63 -7.65
N PHE A 44 -4.80 6.10 -6.49
CA PHE A 44 -5.62 6.08 -5.27
C PHE A 44 -5.82 7.49 -4.72
N ILE A 45 -4.77 8.32 -4.69
CA ILE A 45 -4.84 9.73 -4.27
C ILE A 45 -5.77 10.52 -5.20
N ALA A 46 -5.63 10.35 -6.53
CA ALA A 46 -6.50 11.03 -7.49
C ALA A 46 -7.97 10.62 -7.31
N ARG A 47 -8.25 9.34 -7.05
CA ARG A 47 -9.61 8.86 -6.77
C ARG A 47 -10.16 9.40 -5.45
N LEU A 48 -9.37 9.42 -4.38
CA LEU A 48 -9.80 9.99 -3.10
C LEU A 48 -10.08 11.49 -3.19
N GLN A 49 -9.31 12.23 -3.99
CA GLN A 49 -9.59 13.64 -4.29
C GLN A 49 -10.91 13.84 -5.03
N GLN A 50 -11.26 12.94 -5.96
CA GLN A 50 -12.53 12.98 -6.70
C GLN A 50 -13.75 12.72 -5.80
N TYR A 51 -13.63 11.83 -4.80
CA TYR A 51 -14.71 11.57 -3.85
C TYR A 51 -14.93 12.68 -2.81
N GLN A 52 -14.24 13.81 -2.92
CA GLN A 52 -14.40 15.01 -2.08
C GLN A 52 -14.40 14.72 -0.57
N ILE A 53 -13.63 13.73 -0.12
CA ILE A 53 -13.39 13.48 1.31
C ILE A 53 -12.33 14.48 1.78
N LYS A 54 -12.70 15.77 1.69
CA LYS A 54 -11.92 16.89 2.17
C LYS A 54 -12.16 16.99 3.67
N GLN A 55 -11.08 17.09 4.42
CA GLN A 55 -11.16 17.33 5.85
C GLN A 55 -11.89 18.65 6.07
N VAL A 56 -12.95 18.68 6.89
CA VAL A 56 -13.64 19.92 7.26
C VAL A 56 -12.65 20.74 8.07
N ILE A 57 -12.15 21.82 7.49
CA ILE A 57 -11.17 22.70 8.13
C ILE A 57 -11.95 23.64 9.03
N ARG A 58 -11.64 23.64 10.33
CA ARG A 58 -12.18 24.64 11.25
C ARG A 58 -11.69 26.02 10.84
N THR A 59 -12.62 26.95 10.70
CA THR A 59 -12.40 28.35 10.32
C THR A 59 -11.69 29.17 11.40
N ASP A 60 -11.54 28.63 12.61
CA ASP A 60 -11.00 29.34 13.78
C ASP A 60 -9.46 29.26 13.90
N GLY A 61 -8.77 28.69 12.90
CA GLY A 61 -7.33 28.41 12.92
C GLY A 61 -6.47 29.42 12.14
N PRO A 62 -5.14 29.47 12.40
CA PRO A 62 -4.22 30.36 11.68
C PRO A 62 -4.21 30.10 10.16
N GLU A 63 -4.02 31.14 9.33
CA GLU A 63 -4.04 31.05 7.86
C GLU A 63 -3.11 29.98 7.28
N SER A 64 -2.02 29.62 7.97
CA SER A 64 -1.11 28.54 7.59
C SER A 64 -1.80 27.16 7.50
N HIS A 65 -2.91 26.96 8.21
CA HIS A 65 -3.70 25.72 8.15
C HIS A 65 -4.57 25.60 6.89
N LEU A 66 -4.84 26.71 6.19
CA LEU A 66 -5.55 26.70 4.91
C LEU A 66 -4.69 26.10 3.77
N SER A 67 -3.37 26.09 3.91
CA SER A 67 -2.46 25.46 2.93
C SER A 67 -2.62 23.93 2.82
N LYS A 68 -3.17 23.29 3.87
CA LYS A 68 -3.49 21.85 3.88
C LYS A 68 -4.88 21.55 3.30
N ALA A 69 -5.60 22.55 2.82
CA ALA A 69 -6.92 22.41 2.23
C ALA A 69 -6.84 21.65 0.89
N GLY A 70 -7.15 20.36 0.93
CA GLY A 70 -7.22 19.53 -0.29
C GLY A 70 -6.39 18.25 -0.25
N THR A 71 -5.61 18.01 0.82
CA THR A 71 -5.07 16.67 1.05
C THR A 71 -6.22 15.70 1.37
N PRO A 72 -6.42 14.64 0.56
CA PRO A 72 -7.47 13.67 0.81
C PRO A 72 -7.22 12.93 2.13
N THR A 73 -8.29 12.62 2.86
CA THR A 73 -8.21 11.75 4.04
C THR A 73 -8.33 10.27 3.61
N MET A 74 -7.96 9.32 4.48
CA MET A 74 -7.97 7.86 4.23
C MET A 74 -6.77 7.22 3.53
N GLY A 75 -5.57 7.78 3.64
CA GLY A 75 -4.33 7.08 3.23
C GLY A 75 -4.12 5.71 3.89
N GLY A 76 -4.66 5.50 5.10
CA GLY A 76 -4.60 4.22 5.81
C GLY A 76 -5.29 3.07 5.07
N VAL A 77 -6.33 3.34 4.27
CA VAL A 77 -7.01 2.32 3.46
C VAL A 77 -6.06 1.76 2.39
N MET A 78 -5.24 2.62 1.78
CA MET A 78 -4.23 2.22 0.81
C MET A 78 -3.15 1.33 1.44
N ILE A 79 -2.74 1.65 2.68
CA ILE A 79 -1.77 0.86 3.45
C ILE A 79 -2.34 -0.52 3.76
N LEU A 80 -3.57 -0.59 4.29
CA LEU A 80 -4.24 -1.86 4.58
C LEU A 80 -4.46 -2.70 3.32
N PHE A 81 -4.85 -2.07 2.21
CA PHE A 81 -5.00 -2.75 0.92
C PHE A 81 -3.67 -3.34 0.43
N SER A 82 -2.58 -2.56 0.49
CA SER A 82 -1.25 -3.02 0.09
C SER A 82 -0.74 -4.15 0.99
N PHE A 83 -1.03 -4.08 2.28
CA PHE A 83 -0.66 -5.10 3.26
C PHE A 83 -1.37 -6.44 3.00
N ILE A 84 -2.70 -6.40 2.82
CA ILE A 84 -3.50 -7.61 2.55
C ILE A 84 -3.11 -8.24 1.20
N SER A 85 -2.88 -7.40 0.18
CA SER A 85 -2.53 -7.89 -1.17
C SER A 85 -1.13 -8.50 -1.23
N SER A 86 -0.21 -8.04 -0.38
CA SER A 86 1.18 -8.53 -0.36
C SER A 86 1.39 -9.83 0.42
N ILE A 87 0.44 -10.21 1.27
CA ILE A 87 0.42 -11.46 2.05
C ILE A 87 -0.16 -12.59 1.21
#